data_AF-A0A5R9Q8G8-F1
#
_entry.id   AF-A0A5R9Q8G8-F1
#
_cell.length_a   1.000
_cell.length_b   1.000
_cell.length_c   1.000
_cell.angle_alpha   90.00
_cell.angle_beta   90.00
_cell.angle_gamma   90.00
#
_symmetry.space_group_name_H-M   'P 1'
#
loop_
_entity.id
_entity.type
_entity.pdbx_description
1 polymer ?
#
loop_
_entity_poly.entity_id
_entity_poly.type
_entity_poly.pdbx_seq_one_letter_code
_entity_poly.pdbx_strand_id
1 'polypeptide(L)'
;MVVNARLQFDLQHAFFDALLDKVSALISVNSLTQFHYHEFREQPQETQQPSQRVFYGGKFYKACDGTDALYEALLLNDKNEHWFTSLEEIQSHLNKHNMNATFIELAPNQTVIPSFQKTNMNLVTASLLLQWFNFGPFGFHIEWLKEMPNYNDSYITRALLYLDKSLSEKEWLLGYGLHSNLIPISGNQPAIQQIMDSLDICRPICILDAHLPIAYINDICADLVFNGLKKRGDSPYTDFAAFKNQLDEQGGLFDKQLLWLIDILPEEQLLLQVSHILSTIDDTLCKSEEAGFSSILVNDTHTFSRAIIDFYQDNLSPVKIESVEQATNKENYKVKMAPEYPIEPLSPFRELFSQMKAQKWDKEQITSMQAFSTEASGSEGDFQSYLVLNEDPLDACKEDLLSIQVLGKTDTIEGIS
;
A
#
# COMPACT_ATOMS: atom_id res chain seq x y z
N MET A 1 5.95 18.52 29.14
CA MET A 1 5.93 17.10 29.53
C MET A 1 6.58 16.33 28.39
N VAL A 2 7.68 15.62 28.64
CA VAL A 2 8.47 14.95 27.59
C VAL A 2 7.73 13.67 27.21
N VAL A 3 6.97 13.69 26.12
CA VAL A 3 6.32 12.50 25.54
C VAL A 3 7.39 11.78 24.71
N ASN A 4 8.04 10.80 25.34
CA ASN A 4 9.05 9.95 24.71
C ASN A 4 8.40 8.64 24.22
N ALA A 5 8.69 8.30 22.96
CA ALA A 5 8.59 7.00 22.30
C ALA A 5 7.21 6.44 21.87
N ARG A 6 6.97 6.47 20.55
CA ARG A 6 6.25 5.47 19.73
C ARG A 6 4.77 5.19 20.06
N LEU A 7 3.91 6.20 20.02
CA LEU A 7 2.48 5.97 19.73
C LEU A 7 2.30 6.18 18.23
N GLN A 8 2.35 5.09 17.46
CA GLN A 8 2.09 5.07 16.02
C GLN A 8 0.87 4.17 15.78
N PHE A 9 -0.08 4.64 14.97
CA PHE A 9 -1.25 3.85 14.61
C PHE A 9 -0.90 2.80 13.54
N ASP A 10 -0.31 1.71 14.00
CA ASP A 10 0.01 0.55 13.18
C ASP A 10 -1.26 -0.30 12.93
N LEU A 11 -1.35 -0.97 11.79
CA LEU A 11 -2.36 -1.98 11.49
C LEU A 11 -2.30 -3.21 12.39
N GLN A 12 -1.20 -3.40 13.14
CA GLN A 12 -1.10 -4.38 14.23
C GLN A 12 -1.76 -3.93 15.54
N HIS A 13 -2.38 -2.74 15.57
CA HIS A 13 -3.08 -2.26 16.76
C HIS A 13 -4.31 -3.14 17.07
N ALA A 14 -4.58 -3.38 18.35
CA ALA A 14 -5.67 -4.25 18.84
C ALA A 14 -7.07 -3.87 18.30
N PHE A 15 -7.25 -2.62 17.86
CA PHE A 15 -8.46 -2.20 17.15
C PHE A 15 -8.71 -3.01 15.87
N PHE A 16 -7.68 -3.24 15.06
CA PHE A 16 -7.83 -3.95 13.80
C PHE A 16 -8.04 -5.44 14.00
N ASP A 17 -7.39 -6.05 15.00
CA ASP A 17 -7.70 -7.42 15.41
C ASP A 17 -9.17 -7.55 15.81
N ALA A 18 -9.68 -6.65 16.66
CA ALA A 18 -11.08 -6.66 17.07
C ALA A 18 -12.05 -6.38 15.90
N LEU A 19 -11.64 -5.56 14.92
CA LEU A 19 -12.40 -5.34 13.69
C LEU A 19 -12.49 -6.61 12.86
N LEU A 20 -11.37 -7.31 12.68
CA LEU A 20 -11.32 -8.58 11.97
C LEU A 20 -12.09 -9.69 12.70
N ASP A 21 -12.06 -9.72 14.04
CA ASP A 21 -12.90 -10.60 14.85
C ASP A 21 -14.39 -10.34 14.55
N LYS A 22 -14.83 -9.08 14.58
CA LYS A 22 -16.21 -8.71 14.25
C LYS A 22 -16.58 -9.11 12.83
N VAL A 23 -15.71 -8.87 11.86
CA VAL A 23 -15.93 -9.27 10.46
C VAL A 23 -16.03 -10.79 10.32
N SER A 24 -15.15 -11.55 10.98
CA SER A 24 -15.16 -13.01 10.95
C SER A 24 -16.41 -13.63 11.58
N ALA A 25 -17.06 -12.91 12.49
CA ALA A 25 -18.35 -13.31 13.06
C ALA A 25 -19.52 -13.10 12.08
N LEU A 26 -19.39 -12.18 11.12
CA LEU A 26 -20.42 -11.87 10.13
C LEU A 26 -20.33 -12.79 8.90
N ILE A 27 -19.13 -13.17 8.48
CA ILE A 27 -18.93 -14.01 7.30
C ILE A 27 -17.72 -14.94 7.45
N SER A 28 -17.84 -16.16 6.92
CA SER A 28 -16.73 -17.11 6.87
C SER A 28 -15.90 -16.92 5.61
N VAL A 29 -14.58 -17.15 5.71
CA VAL A 29 -13.67 -17.12 4.54
C VAL A 29 -14.10 -18.11 3.47
N ASN A 30 -14.57 -19.31 3.85
CA ASN A 30 -15.09 -20.30 2.90
C ASN A 30 -16.27 -19.76 2.07
N SER A 31 -17.14 -18.94 2.67
CA SER A 31 -18.25 -18.32 1.96
C SER A 31 -17.78 -17.26 0.96
N LEU A 32 -16.73 -16.52 1.30
CA LEU A 32 -16.11 -15.53 0.40
C LEU A 32 -15.45 -16.23 -0.80
N THR A 33 -14.66 -17.27 -0.55
CA THR A 33 -13.83 -17.91 -1.60
C THR A 33 -14.61 -18.84 -2.52
N GLN A 34 -15.72 -19.44 -2.05
CA GLN A 34 -16.50 -20.41 -2.83
C GLN A 34 -17.03 -19.85 -4.16
N PHE A 35 -17.35 -18.55 -4.20
CA PHE A 35 -17.93 -17.88 -5.37
C PHE A 35 -17.02 -16.81 -5.97
N HIS A 36 -15.82 -16.63 -5.41
CA HIS A 36 -14.87 -15.65 -5.94
C HIS A 36 -14.19 -16.20 -7.19
N TYR A 37 -14.27 -15.43 -8.26
CA TYR A 37 -13.54 -15.70 -9.48
C TYR A 37 -12.46 -14.63 -9.64
N HIS A 38 -11.21 -15.05 -9.59
CA HIS A 38 -10.06 -14.17 -9.83
C HIS A 38 -10.13 -13.59 -11.24
N GLU A 39 -10.11 -12.27 -11.38
CA GLU A 39 -10.16 -11.63 -12.71
C GLU A 39 -8.93 -12.00 -13.58
N PHE A 40 -7.79 -12.27 -12.96
CA PHE A 40 -6.56 -12.69 -13.65
C PHE A 40 -6.54 -14.17 -14.09
N ARG A 41 -7.55 -14.99 -13.73
CA ARG A 41 -7.61 -16.41 -14.18
C ARG A 41 -7.91 -16.56 -15.69
N GLU A 42 -8.28 -15.50 -16.40
CA GLU A 42 -8.55 -15.53 -17.85
C GLU A 42 -7.32 -15.42 -18.76
N GLN A 43 -6.10 -15.67 -18.29
CA GLN A 43 -4.95 -15.84 -19.18
C GLN A 43 -4.53 -17.31 -19.38
N PRO A 44 -5.26 -18.12 -20.18
CA PRO A 44 -4.60 -19.08 -21.04
C PRO A 44 -4.27 -18.35 -22.34
N GLN A 45 -3.25 -17.49 -22.33
CA GLN A 45 -2.49 -17.34 -23.56
C GLN A 45 -1.42 -18.44 -23.51
N GLU A 46 -1.61 -19.46 -24.33
CA GLU A 46 -0.49 -20.13 -24.99
C GLU A 46 0.29 -19.06 -25.78
N THR A 47 0.97 -18.15 -25.08
CA THR A 47 2.03 -17.37 -25.67
C THR A 47 3.10 -18.39 -26.00
N GLN A 48 3.35 -18.54 -27.31
CA GLN A 48 4.52 -19.25 -27.82
C GLN A 48 5.69 -18.89 -26.92
N GLN A 49 6.34 -19.91 -26.34
CA GLN A 49 7.49 -19.74 -25.45
C GLN A 49 8.37 -18.61 -25.99
N PRO A 50 8.69 -17.58 -25.19
CA PRO A 50 9.47 -16.46 -25.69
C PRO A 50 10.78 -17.02 -26.25
N SER A 51 10.97 -16.84 -27.57
CA SER A 51 12.29 -16.92 -28.19
C SER A 51 13.22 -16.01 -27.39
N GLN A 52 14.45 -16.44 -27.17
CA GLN A 52 15.47 -15.68 -26.43
C GLN A 52 15.42 -14.20 -26.81
N ARG A 53 15.52 -13.28 -25.85
CA ARG A 53 15.43 -11.84 -26.09
C ARG A 53 16.70 -11.14 -25.65
N VAL A 54 17.18 -10.19 -26.45
CA VAL A 54 18.32 -9.35 -26.13
C VAL A 54 17.85 -7.91 -26.03
N PHE A 55 17.99 -7.32 -24.86
CA PHE A 55 17.77 -5.89 -24.63
C PHE A 55 19.11 -5.16 -24.70
N TYR A 56 19.17 -4.03 -25.40
CA TYR A 56 20.39 -3.22 -25.54
C TYR A 56 20.06 -1.72 -25.72
N GLY A 57 21.06 -0.84 -25.63
CA GLY A 57 20.91 0.59 -25.96
C GLY A 57 20.47 1.50 -24.80
N GLY A 58 19.91 0.93 -23.73
CA GLY A 58 19.55 1.62 -22.49
C GLY A 58 20.57 1.43 -21.37
N LYS A 59 20.14 1.68 -20.13
CA LYS A 59 20.92 1.44 -18.91
C LYS A 59 20.45 0.17 -18.21
N PHE A 60 21.38 -0.67 -17.75
CA PHE A 60 21.04 -1.97 -17.16
C PHE A 60 21.65 -2.12 -15.78
N TYR A 61 20.78 -2.25 -14.77
CA TYR A 61 21.14 -2.49 -13.39
C TYR A 61 20.76 -3.92 -13.01
N LYS A 62 21.78 -4.76 -12.77
CA LYS A 62 21.56 -6.13 -12.26
C LYS A 62 21.07 -6.10 -10.81
N ALA A 63 21.63 -5.19 -10.02
CA ALA A 63 21.23 -4.84 -8.67
C ALA A 63 21.23 -3.30 -8.57
N CYS A 64 20.35 -2.75 -7.74
CA CYS A 64 20.29 -1.32 -7.46
C CYS A 64 21.05 -0.98 -6.17
N ASP A 65 22.27 -1.50 -6.06
CA ASP A 65 23.16 -1.31 -4.90
C ASP A 65 24.12 -0.12 -5.09
N GLY A 66 23.99 0.62 -6.19
CA GLY A 66 24.82 1.80 -6.49
C GLY A 66 26.33 1.51 -6.61
N THR A 67 26.73 0.24 -6.57
CA THR A 67 28.13 -0.21 -6.60
C THR A 67 28.48 -1.06 -7.81
N ASP A 68 27.48 -1.59 -8.53
CA ASP A 68 27.69 -2.41 -9.72
C ASP A 68 27.71 -1.64 -11.04
N ALA A 69 28.55 -2.14 -11.96
CA ALA A 69 28.77 -1.60 -13.30
C ALA A 69 27.49 -1.59 -14.13
N LEU A 70 27.20 -0.46 -14.78
CA LEU A 70 26.24 -0.39 -15.87
C LEU A 70 26.60 -1.45 -16.91
N TYR A 71 25.69 -2.40 -17.14
CA TYR A 71 25.83 -3.37 -18.21
C TYR A 71 25.34 -2.75 -19.53
N GLU A 72 25.89 -3.21 -20.65
CA GLU A 72 25.50 -2.69 -21.97
C GLU A 72 24.24 -3.38 -22.52
N ALA A 73 24.00 -4.63 -22.10
CA ALA A 73 22.91 -5.45 -22.60
C ALA A 73 22.48 -6.54 -21.60
N LEU A 74 21.27 -7.07 -21.84
CA LEU A 74 20.66 -8.16 -21.10
C LEU A 74 20.15 -9.23 -22.09
N LEU A 75 20.57 -10.47 -21.92
CA LEU A 75 19.96 -11.64 -22.56
C LEU A 75 18.97 -12.30 -21.60
N LEU A 76 17.74 -12.51 -22.06
CA LEU A 76 16.71 -13.34 -21.44
C LEU A 76 16.59 -14.65 -22.22
N ASN A 77 16.83 -15.79 -21.57
CA ASN A 77 16.70 -17.09 -22.24
C ASN A 77 15.27 -17.65 -22.17
N ASP A 78 15.06 -18.82 -22.79
CA ASP A 78 13.81 -19.57 -22.83
C ASP A 78 13.30 -20.05 -21.46
N LYS A 79 14.16 -19.97 -20.44
CA LYS A 79 13.86 -20.29 -19.05
C LYS A 79 13.71 -19.04 -18.16
N ASN A 80 13.64 -17.84 -18.75
CA ASN A 80 13.66 -16.56 -18.02
C ASN A 80 14.90 -16.34 -17.14
N GLU A 81 16.03 -16.96 -17.47
CA GLU A 81 17.31 -16.64 -16.83
C GLU A 81 17.88 -15.38 -17.48
N HIS A 82 18.35 -14.46 -16.62
CA HIS A 82 18.86 -13.16 -17.02
C HIS A 82 20.39 -13.17 -17.05
N TRP A 83 20.99 -12.80 -18.18
CA TRP A 83 22.43 -12.68 -18.33
C TRP A 83 22.82 -11.26 -18.77
N PHE A 84 23.42 -10.52 -17.84
CA PHE A 84 23.91 -9.17 -18.03
C PHE A 84 25.38 -9.17 -18.47
N THR A 85 25.68 -8.63 -19.64
CA THR A 85 27.06 -8.48 -20.15
C THR A 85 27.11 -7.48 -21.33
N SER A 86 28.25 -7.37 -22.02
CA SER A 86 28.39 -6.59 -23.25
C SER A 86 27.59 -7.18 -24.40
N LEU A 87 27.16 -6.33 -25.33
CA LEU A 87 26.43 -6.81 -26.52
C LEU A 87 27.29 -7.77 -27.36
N GLU A 88 28.59 -7.54 -27.41
CA GLU A 88 29.56 -8.41 -28.12
C GLU A 88 29.60 -9.83 -27.53
N GLU A 89 29.63 -9.95 -26.20
CA GLU A 89 29.63 -11.25 -25.54
C GLU A 89 28.32 -12.02 -25.75
N ILE A 90 27.17 -11.34 -25.72
CA ILE A 90 25.85 -11.95 -26.02
C ILE A 90 25.83 -12.45 -27.46
N GLN A 91 26.24 -11.62 -28.43
CA GLN A 91 26.28 -12.02 -29.84
C GLN A 91 27.22 -13.21 -30.06
N SER A 92 28.39 -13.22 -29.40
CA SER A 92 29.34 -14.33 -29.47
C SER A 92 28.74 -15.62 -28.90
N HIS A 93 28.02 -15.54 -27.78
CA HIS A 93 27.31 -16.67 -27.18
C HIS A 93 26.21 -17.23 -28.10
N LEU A 94 25.34 -16.37 -28.62
CA LEU A 94 24.26 -16.77 -29.53
C LEU A 94 24.82 -17.46 -30.78
N ASN A 95 25.87 -16.89 -31.38
CA ASN A 95 26.55 -17.48 -32.54
C ASN A 95 27.20 -18.83 -32.20
N LYS A 96 27.91 -18.92 -31.07
CA LYS A 96 28.60 -20.14 -30.64
C LYS A 96 27.64 -21.30 -30.38
N HIS A 97 26.44 -21.00 -29.88
CA HIS A 97 25.43 -22.00 -29.55
C HIS A 97 24.36 -22.16 -30.63
N ASN A 98 24.48 -21.46 -31.76
CA ASN A 98 23.51 -21.45 -32.86
C ASN A 98 22.08 -21.17 -32.37
N MET A 99 21.96 -20.21 -31.47
CA MET A 99 20.70 -19.77 -30.87
C MET A 99 20.19 -18.52 -31.58
N ASN A 100 18.87 -18.45 -31.78
CA ASN A 100 18.22 -17.26 -32.33
C ASN A 100 17.62 -16.44 -31.19
N ALA A 101 17.82 -15.12 -31.25
CA ALA A 101 17.23 -14.19 -30.30
C ALA A 101 16.58 -12.98 -31.00
N THR A 102 15.53 -12.46 -30.39
CA THR A 102 14.89 -11.19 -30.77
C THR A 102 15.64 -10.04 -30.10
N PHE A 103 16.09 -9.07 -30.87
CA PHE A 103 16.79 -7.89 -30.36
C PHE A 103 15.80 -6.74 -30.16
N ILE A 104 15.80 -6.16 -28.97
CA ILE A 104 14.94 -5.06 -28.54
C ILE A 104 15.85 -3.90 -28.12
N GLU A 105 15.84 -2.85 -28.93
CA GLU A 105 16.58 -1.61 -28.63
C GLU A 105 15.77 -0.74 -27.67
N LEU A 106 16.39 -0.35 -26.57
CA LEU A 106 15.86 0.60 -25.60
C LEU A 106 16.38 2.00 -25.95
N ALA A 107 15.57 3.01 -25.62
CA ALA A 107 16.02 4.39 -25.74
C ALA A 107 17.16 4.68 -24.73
N PRO A 108 18.08 5.62 -25.02
CA PRO A 108 19.26 5.87 -24.16
C PRO A 108 18.94 6.31 -22.72
N ASN A 109 17.74 6.84 -22.48
CA ASN A 109 17.25 7.24 -21.16
C ASN A 109 16.46 6.13 -20.45
N GLN A 110 16.05 5.08 -21.17
CA GLN A 110 15.33 3.95 -20.58
C GLN A 110 16.28 3.10 -19.76
N THR A 111 15.73 2.57 -18.67
CA THR A 111 16.51 1.86 -17.67
C THR A 111 15.87 0.53 -17.31
N VAL A 112 16.68 -0.52 -17.22
CA VAL A 112 16.27 -1.83 -16.73
C VAL A 112 16.74 -1.99 -15.29
N ILE A 113 15.79 -2.24 -14.37
CA ILE A 113 16.05 -2.47 -12.95
C ILE A 113 15.36 -3.75 -12.48
N PRO A 114 15.78 -4.35 -11.34
CA PRO A 114 15.00 -5.38 -10.68
C PRO A 114 13.58 -4.90 -10.34
N SER A 115 12.61 -5.79 -10.41
CA SER A 115 11.24 -5.50 -10.00
C SER A 115 11.16 -5.19 -8.51
N PHE A 116 10.17 -4.39 -8.12
CA PHE A 116 9.98 -4.00 -6.74
C PHE A 116 9.40 -5.13 -5.90
N GLN A 117 9.64 -5.05 -4.60
CA GLN A 117 9.07 -5.94 -3.59
C GLN A 117 8.51 -5.08 -2.46
N LYS A 118 7.22 -5.24 -2.14
CA LYS A 118 6.61 -4.53 -1.00
C LYS A 118 6.74 -5.39 0.23
N THR A 119 7.25 -4.84 1.32
CA THR A 119 7.44 -5.57 2.59
C THR A 119 6.43 -5.12 3.64
N ASN A 120 6.22 -5.94 4.67
CA ASN A 120 5.45 -5.62 5.89
C ASN A 120 3.98 -5.20 5.67
N MET A 121 3.36 -5.59 4.56
CA MET A 121 1.97 -5.21 4.26
C MET A 121 0.98 -6.03 5.10
N ASN A 122 0.00 -5.36 5.72
CA ASN A 122 -1.18 -6.03 6.28
C ASN A 122 -2.28 -6.03 5.22
N LEU A 123 -2.16 -6.93 4.23
CA LEU A 123 -2.93 -6.88 2.97
C LEU A 123 -4.44 -6.94 3.22
N VAL A 124 -4.90 -7.81 4.13
CA VAL A 124 -6.34 -8.01 4.33
C VAL A 124 -6.95 -6.80 5.04
N THR A 125 -6.29 -6.31 6.10
CA THR A 125 -6.75 -5.11 6.81
C THR A 125 -6.70 -3.88 5.90
N ALA A 126 -5.65 -3.74 5.09
CA ALA A 126 -5.55 -2.70 4.08
C ALA A 126 -6.71 -2.78 3.07
N SER A 127 -7.01 -3.96 2.52
CA SER A 127 -8.13 -4.13 1.59
C SER A 127 -9.49 -3.86 2.20
N LEU A 128 -9.67 -4.05 3.51
CA LEU A 128 -10.88 -3.61 4.20
C LEU A 128 -10.95 -2.07 4.28
N LEU A 129 -9.86 -1.42 4.66
CA LEU A 129 -9.79 0.04 4.79
C LEU A 129 -9.85 0.76 3.43
N LEU A 130 -9.38 0.17 2.33
CA LEU A 130 -9.52 0.72 0.97
C LEU A 130 -10.97 0.99 0.55
N GLN A 131 -11.92 0.34 1.21
CA GLN A 131 -13.34 0.53 0.97
C GLN A 131 -13.94 1.67 1.81
N TRP A 132 -13.16 2.26 2.72
CA TRP A 132 -13.48 3.50 3.41
C TRP A 132 -12.89 4.67 2.64
N PHE A 133 -13.33 5.87 2.95
CA PHE A 133 -12.80 7.05 2.27
C PHE A 133 -11.41 7.41 2.78
N ASN A 134 -10.45 7.58 1.86
CA ASN A 134 -9.10 8.03 2.20
C ASN A 134 -9.04 9.56 2.34
N PHE A 135 -8.88 10.04 3.57
CA PHE A 135 -8.71 11.45 3.92
C PHE A 135 -7.25 11.92 3.81
N GLY A 136 -6.36 11.16 3.19
CA GLY A 136 -4.95 11.50 3.07
C GLY A 136 -4.66 12.72 2.20
N PRO A 137 -3.41 13.22 2.28
CA PRO A 137 -2.95 14.41 1.56
C PRO A 137 -2.77 14.17 0.06
N PHE A 138 -3.23 13.03 -0.43
CA PHE A 138 -3.06 12.58 -1.80
C PHE A 138 -4.40 12.47 -2.54
N GLY A 139 -5.45 13.11 -2.01
CA GLY A 139 -6.71 13.32 -2.72
C GLY A 139 -7.63 12.10 -2.81
N PHE A 140 -8.74 12.31 -3.53
CA PHE A 140 -9.87 11.37 -3.67
C PHE A 140 -9.52 10.04 -4.38
N HIS A 141 -8.40 10.01 -5.09
CA HIS A 141 -7.88 8.84 -5.77
C HIS A 141 -6.43 8.66 -5.34
N ILE A 142 -6.07 7.46 -4.86
CA ILE A 142 -4.70 7.10 -4.44
C ILE A 142 -3.67 7.29 -5.59
N GLU A 143 -4.16 7.52 -6.81
CA GLU A 143 -3.44 7.83 -8.05
C GLU A 143 -2.78 9.21 -8.10
N TRP A 144 -3.16 10.20 -7.27
CA TRP A 144 -2.43 11.46 -7.30
C TRP A 144 -1.02 11.20 -6.82
N LEU A 145 -0.03 11.38 -7.69
CA LEU A 145 1.38 11.14 -7.36
C LEU A 145 1.95 12.26 -6.47
N LYS A 146 1.33 13.45 -6.46
CA LYS A 146 1.78 14.63 -5.70
C LYS A 146 0.84 14.95 -4.52
N GLU A 147 1.42 15.45 -3.43
CA GLU A 147 0.71 15.99 -2.27
C GLU A 147 -0.24 17.12 -2.71
N MET A 148 -1.48 17.09 -2.25
CA MET A 148 -2.47 18.11 -2.53
C MET A 148 -1.99 19.44 -1.93
N PRO A 149 -1.83 20.49 -2.74
CA PRO A 149 -1.30 21.78 -2.27
C PRO A 149 -2.20 22.48 -1.24
N ASN A 150 -3.46 22.03 -1.11
CA ASN A 150 -4.47 22.58 -0.21
C ASN A 150 -4.97 21.53 0.79
N TYR A 151 -4.09 20.63 1.26
CA TYR A 151 -4.44 19.70 2.32
C TYR A 151 -4.63 20.43 3.66
N ASN A 152 -5.87 20.79 3.97
CA ASN A 152 -6.26 21.61 5.12
C ASN A 152 -7.71 21.34 5.56
N ASP A 153 -8.19 22.07 6.56
CA ASP A 153 -9.58 22.04 7.06
C ASP A 153 -10.65 22.11 5.95
N SER A 154 -10.42 22.95 4.93
CA SER A 154 -11.32 23.14 3.80
C SER A 154 -11.35 21.94 2.87
N TYR A 155 -10.26 21.18 2.76
CA TYR A 155 -10.26 19.88 2.07
C TYR A 155 -11.12 18.87 2.82
N ILE A 156 -10.89 18.70 4.13
CA ILE A 156 -11.65 17.76 4.97
C ILE A 156 -13.15 18.07 4.92
N THR A 157 -13.50 19.35 5.06
CA THR A 157 -14.89 19.82 4.97
C THR A 157 -15.55 19.45 3.64
N ARG A 158 -14.86 19.70 2.52
CA ARG A 158 -15.38 19.38 1.18
C ARG A 158 -15.50 17.87 0.94
N ALA A 159 -14.52 17.10 1.41
CA ALA A 159 -14.54 15.65 1.32
C ALA A 159 -15.73 15.06 2.10
N LEU A 160 -15.96 15.52 3.34
CA LEU A 160 -17.12 15.11 4.15
C LEU A 160 -18.45 15.42 3.45
N LEU A 161 -18.63 16.66 2.96
CA LEU A 161 -19.86 17.07 2.27
C LEU A 161 -20.07 16.37 0.93
N TYR A 162 -18.99 15.97 0.25
CA TYR A 162 -19.08 15.18 -0.98
C TYR A 162 -19.51 13.76 -0.68
N LEU A 163 -18.90 13.15 0.33
CA LEU A 163 -19.12 11.76 0.70
C LEU A 163 -20.52 11.53 1.29
N ASP A 164 -21.02 12.48 2.08
CA ASP A 164 -22.39 12.45 2.60
C ASP A 164 -23.45 12.34 1.48
N LYS A 165 -23.18 12.92 0.31
CA LYS A 165 -24.08 12.85 -0.86
C LYS A 165 -24.00 11.55 -1.63
N SER A 166 -22.90 10.80 -1.52
CA SER A 166 -22.72 9.53 -2.24
C SER A 166 -23.20 8.31 -1.45
N LEU A 167 -23.40 8.45 -0.14
CA LEU A 167 -23.76 7.35 0.75
C LEU A 167 -25.27 7.21 0.91
N SER A 168 -25.73 5.96 1.02
CA SER A 168 -27.12 5.61 1.29
C SER A 168 -27.55 6.09 2.68
N GLU A 169 -28.85 6.30 2.92
CA GLU A 169 -29.36 6.94 4.16
C GLU A 169 -28.92 6.26 5.47
N LYS A 170 -28.67 4.95 5.46
CA LYS A 170 -28.30 4.17 6.66
C LYS A 170 -26.79 3.95 6.83
N GLU A 171 -26.00 4.34 5.83
CA GLU A 171 -24.55 4.12 5.86
C GLU A 171 -23.85 5.19 6.69
N TRP A 172 -22.90 4.75 7.49
CA TRP A 172 -21.98 5.64 8.19
C TRP A 172 -20.95 6.20 7.23
N LEU A 173 -20.48 7.42 7.54
CA LEU A 173 -19.33 7.99 6.87
C LEU A 173 -18.07 7.48 7.56
N LEU A 174 -17.48 6.44 6.97
CA LEU A 174 -16.23 5.83 7.43
C LEU A 174 -15.06 6.35 6.60
N GLY A 175 -14.03 6.80 7.30
CA GLY A 175 -12.81 7.32 6.71
C GLY A 175 -11.57 6.79 7.40
N TYR A 176 -10.47 6.80 6.66
CA TYR A 176 -9.15 6.51 7.20
C TYR A 176 -8.15 7.46 6.56
N GLY A 177 -6.91 7.41 7.02
CA GLY A 177 -5.83 8.03 6.29
C GLY A 177 -5.70 9.54 6.52
N LEU A 178 -6.33 10.12 7.54
CA LEU A 178 -6.22 11.54 7.83
C LEU A 178 -4.87 11.89 8.47
N HIS A 179 -4.00 12.64 7.79
CA HIS A 179 -2.75 13.15 8.35
C HIS A 179 -2.94 14.43 9.14
N SER A 180 -3.38 14.34 10.40
CA SER A 180 -3.57 15.54 11.27
C SER A 180 -2.31 16.40 11.40
N ASN A 181 -1.11 15.80 11.42
CA ASN A 181 0.17 16.51 11.52
C ASN A 181 0.50 17.41 10.32
N LEU A 182 -0.09 17.14 9.14
CA LEU A 182 0.14 17.94 7.93
C LEU A 182 -0.88 19.08 7.79
N ILE A 183 -1.98 19.04 8.55
CA ILE A 183 -2.98 20.10 8.56
C ILE A 183 -2.42 21.28 9.35
N PRO A 184 -2.34 22.48 8.77
CA PRO A 184 -1.80 23.65 9.46
C PRO A 184 -2.60 23.92 10.75
N ILE A 185 -1.94 23.93 11.90
CA ILE A 185 -2.55 24.33 13.17
C ILE A 185 -2.34 25.84 13.32
N SER A 186 -3.32 26.64 12.89
CA SER A 186 -3.36 28.06 13.28
C SER A 186 -4.16 28.22 14.58
N GLY A 187 -3.78 29.14 15.47
CA GLY A 187 -4.37 29.30 16.81
C GLY A 187 -5.87 29.65 16.85
N ASN A 188 -6.51 29.84 15.68
CA ASN A 188 -7.94 30.12 15.53
C ASN A 188 -8.69 29.04 14.72
N GLN A 189 -8.04 27.95 14.30
CA GLN A 189 -8.70 26.91 13.50
C GLN A 189 -9.38 25.87 14.38
N PRO A 190 -10.61 25.45 14.02
CA PRO A 190 -11.33 24.43 14.75
C PRO A 190 -10.58 23.10 14.67
N ALA A 191 -10.61 22.33 15.76
CA ALA A 191 -10.15 20.94 15.73
C ALA A 191 -10.97 20.14 14.70
N ILE A 192 -10.43 19.05 14.17
CA ILE A 192 -11.10 18.22 13.15
C ILE A 192 -12.49 17.78 13.62
N GLN A 193 -12.63 17.42 14.90
CA GLN A 193 -13.92 17.10 15.53
C GLN A 193 -14.91 18.28 15.45
N GLN A 194 -14.46 19.50 15.76
CA GLN A 194 -15.30 20.70 15.69
C GLN A 194 -15.74 21.02 14.25
N ILE A 195 -14.90 20.70 13.25
CA ILE A 195 -15.29 20.78 11.84
C ILE A 195 -16.45 19.82 11.60
N MET A 196 -16.33 18.55 11.99
CA MET A 196 -17.38 17.55 11.79
C MET A 196 -18.70 17.94 12.44
N ASP A 197 -18.67 18.45 13.68
CA ASP A 197 -19.87 18.85 14.42
C ASP A 197 -20.50 20.14 13.86
N SER A 198 -19.73 20.96 13.15
CA SER A 198 -20.25 22.18 12.51
C SER A 198 -20.98 21.92 11.19
N LEU A 199 -20.84 20.72 10.62
CA LEU A 199 -21.47 20.35 9.36
C LEU A 199 -22.87 19.80 9.63
N ASP A 200 -23.82 20.16 8.76
CA ASP A 200 -25.20 19.65 8.79
C ASP A 200 -25.30 18.23 8.19
N ILE A 201 -24.48 17.31 8.72
CA ILE A 201 -24.41 15.91 8.31
C ILE A 201 -25.15 15.07 9.34
N CYS A 202 -26.32 14.55 8.95
CA CYS A 202 -27.24 13.81 9.84
C CYS A 202 -26.94 12.30 9.93
N ARG A 203 -25.67 11.90 9.92
CA ARG A 203 -25.23 10.50 10.06
C ARG A 203 -23.97 10.39 10.92
N PRO A 204 -23.67 9.21 11.48
CA PRO A 204 -22.42 9.00 12.20
C PRO A 204 -21.20 9.15 11.28
N ILE A 205 -20.17 9.85 11.76
CA ILE A 205 -18.89 10.05 11.10
C ILE A 205 -17.79 9.43 11.97
N CYS A 206 -16.89 8.66 11.36
CA CYS A 206 -15.69 8.16 12.01
C CYS A 206 -14.50 8.20 11.03
N ILE A 207 -13.47 8.99 11.34
CA ILE A 207 -12.24 9.06 10.55
C ILE A 207 -11.05 8.62 11.40
N LEU A 208 -10.36 7.56 10.96
CA LEU A 208 -9.10 7.13 11.56
C LEU A 208 -7.94 8.03 11.13
N ASP A 209 -7.17 8.48 12.11
CA ASP A 209 -5.94 9.21 11.85
C ASP A 209 -4.85 8.29 11.29
N ALA A 210 -3.97 8.95 10.57
CA ALA A 210 -2.73 8.52 10.01
C ALA A 210 -1.67 7.92 10.95
N HIS A 211 -1.48 8.63 12.05
CA HIS A 211 -0.21 8.68 12.78
C HIS A 211 -0.45 8.38 14.25
N LEU A 212 -1.50 8.98 14.80
CA LEU A 212 -1.91 8.77 16.18
C LEU A 212 -3.00 7.72 16.22
N PRO A 213 -3.03 6.84 17.24
CA PRO A 213 -4.13 5.90 17.42
C PRO A 213 -5.37 6.67 17.89
N ILE A 214 -5.97 7.46 17.00
CA ILE A 214 -7.12 8.32 17.27
C ILE A 214 -8.15 8.19 16.15
N ALA A 215 -9.43 8.21 16.54
CA ALA A 215 -10.55 8.33 15.62
C ALA A 215 -11.30 9.63 15.92
N TYR A 216 -11.43 10.47 14.89
CA TYR A 216 -12.25 11.66 14.92
C TYR A 216 -13.70 11.26 14.64
N ILE A 217 -14.60 11.58 15.56
CA ILE A 217 -16.01 11.21 15.50
C ILE A 217 -16.90 12.44 15.72
N ASN A 218 -18.09 12.47 15.10
CA ASN A 218 -19.08 13.52 15.37
C ASN A 218 -19.98 13.18 16.57
N ASP A 219 -20.77 14.16 17.01
CA ASP A 219 -21.73 14.02 18.12
C ASP A 219 -22.68 12.83 17.98
N ILE A 220 -23.14 12.54 16.75
CA ILE A 220 -24.05 11.41 16.49
C ILE A 220 -23.34 10.08 16.77
N CYS A 221 -22.10 9.91 16.29
CA CYS A 221 -21.30 8.73 16.60
C CYS A 221 -20.96 8.64 18.08
N ALA A 222 -20.65 9.77 18.73
CA ALA A 222 -20.36 9.82 20.16
C ALA A 222 -21.55 9.34 21.00
N ASP A 223 -22.78 9.76 20.68
CA ASP A 223 -23.98 9.28 21.38
C ASP A 223 -24.16 7.76 21.24
N LEU A 224 -23.90 7.20 20.06
CA LEU A 224 -23.95 5.75 19.83
C LEU A 224 -22.91 5.00 20.67
N VAL A 225 -21.67 5.49 20.73
CA VAL A 225 -20.61 4.93 21.60
C VAL A 225 -21.06 4.93 23.05
N PHE A 226 -21.50 6.08 23.55
CA PHE A 226 -21.92 6.24 24.93
C PHE A 226 -23.08 5.32 25.31
N ASN A 227 -24.10 5.25 24.46
CA ASN A 227 -25.24 4.37 24.67
C ASN A 227 -24.85 2.88 24.61
N GLY A 228 -23.92 2.52 23.71
CA GLY A 228 -23.33 1.18 23.64
C GLY A 228 -22.57 0.79 24.91
N LEU A 229 -21.77 1.70 25.47
CA LEU A 229 -21.07 1.50 26.74
C LEU A 229 -22.04 1.36 27.92
N LYS A 230 -23.07 2.22 27.98
CA LYS A 230 -24.11 2.15 29.02
C LYS A 230 -24.87 0.83 28.97
N LYS A 231 -25.25 0.36 27.79
CA LYS A 231 -26.01 -0.89 27.61
C LYS A 231 -25.25 -2.11 28.12
N ARG A 232 -23.91 -2.10 28.02
CA ARG A 232 -23.04 -3.17 28.53
C ARG A 232 -22.74 -3.09 30.02
N GLY A 233 -23.00 -1.93 30.64
CA GLY A 233 -22.64 -1.68 32.03
C GLY A 233 -21.17 -1.29 32.23
N ASP A 234 -20.45 -1.03 31.14
CA ASP A 234 -19.01 -0.72 31.16
C ASP A 234 -18.71 0.79 31.05
N SER A 235 -19.74 1.64 31.00
CA SER A 235 -19.56 3.10 30.91
C SER A 235 -18.86 3.64 32.14
N PRO A 236 -17.65 4.22 32.02
CA PRO A 236 -16.99 4.90 33.14
C PRO A 236 -17.60 6.30 33.40
N TYR A 237 -18.54 6.73 32.55
CA TYR A 237 -19.15 8.07 32.58
C TYR A 237 -20.56 8.04 33.17
N THR A 238 -20.89 9.07 33.96
CA THR A 238 -22.20 9.27 34.59
C THR A 238 -23.27 9.69 33.58
N ASP A 239 -22.92 10.61 32.68
CA ASP A 239 -23.80 11.18 31.67
C ASP A 239 -23.01 11.47 30.38
N PHE A 240 -23.76 11.80 29.32
CA PHE A 240 -23.18 12.06 28.00
C PHE A 240 -22.33 13.32 27.98
N ALA A 241 -22.64 14.33 28.81
CA ALA A 241 -21.87 15.57 28.85
C ALA A 241 -20.46 15.32 29.41
N ALA A 242 -20.32 14.48 30.44
CA ALA A 242 -19.03 14.07 30.98
C ALA A 242 -18.20 13.31 29.93
N PHE A 243 -18.83 12.42 29.15
CA PHE A 243 -18.17 11.71 28.06
C PHE A 243 -17.71 12.68 26.95
N LYS A 244 -18.61 13.56 26.51
CA LYS A 244 -18.32 14.56 25.47
C LYS A 244 -17.20 15.51 25.86
N ASN A 245 -17.19 16.01 27.10
CA ASN A 245 -16.09 16.86 27.59
C ASN A 245 -14.73 16.16 27.46
N GLN A 246 -14.66 14.86 27.73
CA GLN A 246 -13.41 14.12 27.56
C GLN A 246 -13.03 13.96 26.08
N LEU A 247 -14.00 13.70 25.20
CA LEU A 247 -13.75 13.65 23.75
C LEU A 247 -13.21 14.99 23.25
N ASP A 248 -13.80 16.10 23.67
CA ASP A 248 -13.38 17.45 23.28
C ASP A 248 -11.98 17.79 23.79
N GLU A 249 -11.62 17.33 24.99
CA GLU A 249 -10.25 17.46 25.53
C GLU A 249 -9.22 16.61 24.77
N GLN A 250 -9.61 15.43 24.29
CA GLN A 250 -8.75 14.49 23.57
C GLN A 250 -8.72 14.75 22.05
N GLY A 251 -9.71 15.47 21.53
CA GLY A 251 -9.94 15.67 20.10
C GLY A 251 -10.52 14.45 19.37
N GLY A 252 -11.03 13.44 20.09
CA GLY A 252 -11.54 12.18 19.52
C GLY A 252 -11.37 10.97 20.45
N LEU A 253 -11.67 9.77 19.94
CA LEU A 253 -11.44 8.50 20.65
C LEU A 253 -9.98 8.08 20.50
N PHE A 254 -9.27 7.87 21.62
CA PHE A 254 -7.84 7.59 21.63
C PHE A 254 -7.49 6.18 22.11
N ASP A 255 -6.53 5.54 21.44
CA ASP A 255 -5.90 4.27 21.79
C ASP A 255 -6.95 3.15 22.04
N LYS A 256 -7.01 2.59 23.25
CA LYS A 256 -7.97 1.51 23.58
C LYS A 256 -9.44 1.92 23.45
N GLN A 257 -9.75 3.22 23.44
CA GLN A 257 -11.12 3.71 23.26
C GLN A 257 -11.64 3.43 21.84
N LEU A 258 -10.74 3.24 20.87
CA LEU A 258 -11.10 2.82 19.52
C LEU A 258 -11.89 1.50 19.53
N LEU A 259 -11.64 0.61 20.50
CA LEU A 259 -12.38 -0.65 20.65
C LEU A 259 -13.88 -0.42 20.90
N TRP A 260 -14.27 0.74 21.45
CA TRP A 260 -15.68 1.06 21.66
C TRP A 260 -16.46 1.25 20.36
N LEU A 261 -15.77 1.57 19.26
CA LEU A 261 -16.37 1.66 17.93
C LEU A 261 -16.78 0.28 17.42
N ILE A 262 -16.00 -0.76 17.71
CA ILE A 262 -16.21 -2.11 17.17
C ILE A 262 -17.63 -2.58 17.43
N ASP A 263 -18.16 -2.36 18.62
CA ASP A 263 -19.48 -2.85 18.99
C ASP A 263 -20.63 -2.13 18.30
N ILE A 264 -20.42 -0.88 17.90
CA ILE A 264 -21.47 -0.02 17.36
C ILE A 264 -21.40 0.14 15.85
N LEU A 265 -20.29 -0.26 15.22
CA LEU A 265 -20.15 -0.21 13.76
C LEU A 265 -21.31 -0.95 13.07
N PRO A 266 -21.86 -0.39 11.99
CA PRO A 266 -23.03 -0.92 11.30
C PRO A 266 -22.73 -2.26 10.62
N GLU A 267 -23.34 -3.34 11.12
CA GLU A 267 -23.08 -4.70 10.65
C GLU A 267 -23.43 -4.90 9.17
N GLU A 268 -24.52 -4.30 8.68
CA GLU A 268 -24.92 -4.39 7.26
C GLU A 268 -23.87 -3.77 6.33
N GLN A 269 -23.32 -2.61 6.71
CA GLN A 269 -22.28 -1.94 5.93
C GLN A 269 -20.94 -2.70 6.02
N LEU A 270 -20.57 -3.20 7.19
CA LEU A 270 -19.37 -4.04 7.35
C LEU A 270 -19.48 -5.35 6.54
N LEU A 271 -20.65 -6.00 6.54
CA LEU A 271 -20.90 -7.20 5.77
C LEU A 271 -20.77 -6.95 4.25
N LEU A 272 -21.30 -5.82 3.77
CA LEU A 272 -21.12 -5.41 2.38
C LEU A 272 -19.63 -5.19 2.06
N GLN A 273 -18.89 -4.50 2.94
CA GLN A 273 -17.47 -4.23 2.73
C GLN A 273 -16.64 -5.53 2.69
N VAL A 274 -16.82 -6.43 3.65
CA VAL A 274 -16.10 -7.71 3.63
C VAL A 274 -16.48 -8.55 2.41
N SER A 275 -17.70 -8.47 1.90
CA SER A 275 -18.10 -9.21 0.70
C SER A 275 -17.31 -8.81 -0.56
N HIS A 276 -16.74 -7.61 -0.59
CA HIS A 276 -15.90 -7.11 -1.68
C HIS A 276 -14.38 -7.22 -1.40
N ILE A 277 -13.98 -7.83 -0.28
CA ILE A 277 -12.57 -7.83 0.15
C ILE A 277 -11.66 -8.53 -0.86
N LEU A 278 -12.10 -9.65 -1.44
CA LEU A 278 -11.31 -10.41 -2.42
C LEU A 278 -11.14 -9.62 -3.73
N SER A 279 -12.22 -9.03 -4.27
CA SER A 279 -12.11 -8.13 -5.42
C SER A 279 -11.19 -6.93 -5.15
N THR A 280 -11.22 -6.39 -3.93
CA THR A 280 -10.31 -5.29 -3.55
C THR A 280 -8.85 -5.75 -3.48
N ILE A 281 -8.59 -6.99 -3.06
CA ILE A 281 -7.25 -7.60 -3.11
C ILE A 281 -6.82 -7.80 -4.56
N ASP A 282 -7.68 -8.34 -5.43
CA ASP A 282 -7.39 -8.53 -6.86
C ASP A 282 -7.00 -7.20 -7.53
N ASP A 283 -7.79 -6.15 -7.33
CA ASP A 283 -7.50 -4.79 -7.81
C ASP A 283 -6.15 -4.28 -7.30
N THR A 284 -5.83 -4.57 -6.03
CA THR A 284 -4.56 -4.18 -5.41
C THR A 284 -3.39 -4.91 -6.05
N LEU A 285 -3.54 -6.20 -6.33
CA LEU A 285 -2.51 -7.03 -6.98
C LEU A 285 -2.29 -6.60 -8.43
N CYS A 286 -3.34 -6.33 -9.19
CA CYS A 286 -3.23 -5.81 -10.55
C CYS A 286 -2.51 -4.44 -10.58
N LYS A 287 -2.92 -3.50 -9.73
CA LYS A 287 -2.24 -2.19 -9.62
C LYS A 287 -0.80 -2.31 -9.14
N SER A 288 -0.50 -3.30 -8.30
CA SER A 288 0.86 -3.59 -7.86
C SER A 288 1.70 -4.12 -9.03
N GLU A 289 1.15 -5.00 -9.86
CA GLU A 289 1.85 -5.45 -11.06
C GLU A 289 2.15 -4.27 -12.02
N GLU A 290 1.16 -3.42 -12.29
CA GLU A 290 1.32 -2.22 -13.12
C GLU A 290 2.38 -1.25 -12.55
N ALA A 291 2.47 -1.14 -11.23
CA ALA A 291 3.47 -0.35 -10.54
C ALA A 291 4.87 -1.03 -10.50
N GLY A 292 4.98 -2.26 -11.00
CA GLY A 292 6.25 -3.00 -11.12
C GLY A 292 6.59 -3.91 -9.93
N PHE A 293 5.63 -4.26 -9.08
CA PHE A 293 5.90 -5.24 -8.03
C PHE A 293 5.92 -6.67 -8.58
N SER A 294 6.92 -7.44 -8.13
CA SER A 294 7.01 -8.89 -8.35
C SER A 294 6.45 -9.68 -7.18
N SER A 295 6.55 -9.13 -5.97
CA SER A 295 6.09 -9.77 -4.74
C SER A 295 5.68 -8.78 -3.66
N ILE A 296 4.81 -9.25 -2.78
CA ILE A 296 4.35 -8.57 -1.57
C ILE A 296 4.57 -9.53 -0.40
N LEU A 297 5.39 -9.12 0.57
CA LEU A 297 5.52 -9.83 1.84
C LEU A 297 4.47 -9.33 2.81
N VAL A 298 3.61 -10.24 3.24
CA VAL A 298 2.49 -9.96 4.12
C VAL A 298 2.81 -10.31 5.56
N ASN A 299 2.40 -9.42 6.47
CA ASN A 299 2.59 -9.53 7.92
C ASN A 299 1.27 -9.73 8.68
N ASP A 300 0.22 -10.12 7.96
CA ASP A 300 -1.08 -10.45 8.52
C ASP A 300 -0.98 -11.64 9.49
N THR A 301 -1.18 -11.40 10.78
CA THR A 301 -1.12 -12.44 11.82
C THR A 301 -2.49 -12.98 12.23
N HIS A 302 -3.55 -12.22 12.01
CA HIS A 302 -4.91 -12.57 12.41
C HIS A 302 -5.44 -13.79 11.65
N THR A 303 -6.15 -14.69 12.34
CA THR A 303 -6.62 -15.98 11.78
C THR A 303 -7.48 -15.80 10.53
N PHE A 304 -8.39 -14.83 10.54
CA PHE A 304 -9.22 -14.51 9.37
C PHE A 304 -8.39 -14.06 8.17
N SER A 305 -7.41 -13.18 8.41
CA SER A 305 -6.53 -12.67 7.36
C SER A 305 -5.66 -13.78 6.78
N ARG A 306 -5.06 -14.61 7.64
CA ARG A 306 -4.24 -15.75 7.22
C ARG A 306 -5.00 -16.69 6.28
N ALA A 307 -6.25 -17.01 6.59
CA ALA A 307 -7.06 -17.88 5.73
C ALA A 307 -7.34 -17.26 4.34
N ILE A 308 -7.43 -15.92 4.24
CA ILE A 308 -7.51 -15.22 2.95
C ILE A 308 -6.16 -15.25 2.23
N ILE A 309 -5.05 -15.01 2.95
CA ILE A 309 -3.70 -15.10 2.37
C ILE A 309 -3.43 -16.49 1.80
N ASP A 310 -3.74 -17.55 2.56
CA ASP A 310 -3.57 -18.94 2.13
C ASP A 310 -4.34 -19.20 0.82
N PHE A 311 -5.57 -18.66 0.69
CA PHE A 311 -6.33 -18.74 -0.55
C PHE A 311 -5.60 -18.08 -1.74
N TYR A 312 -4.90 -16.96 -1.55
CA TYR A 312 -4.13 -16.34 -2.62
C TYR A 312 -2.80 -17.03 -2.91
N GLN A 313 -2.14 -17.59 -1.90
CA GLN A 313 -0.88 -18.33 -2.06
C GLN A 313 -1.06 -19.62 -2.85
N ASP A 314 -2.22 -20.27 -2.72
CA ASP A 314 -2.58 -21.47 -3.47
C ASP A 314 -2.98 -21.19 -4.94
N ASN A 315 -3.08 -19.91 -5.33
CA ASN A 315 -3.51 -19.48 -6.65
C ASN A 315 -2.40 -18.73 -7.42
N LEU A 316 -2.43 -18.85 -8.75
CA LEU A 316 -1.54 -18.08 -9.62
C LEU A 316 -1.96 -16.61 -9.61
N SER A 317 -1.24 -15.77 -8.85
CA SER A 317 -1.44 -14.32 -8.77
C SER A 317 -0.43 -13.57 -9.66
N PRO A 318 -0.78 -12.40 -10.23
CA PRO A 318 0.15 -11.54 -10.98
C PRO A 318 1.34 -11.04 -10.14
N VAL A 319 1.15 -10.99 -8.82
CA VAL A 319 2.17 -10.61 -7.83
C VAL A 319 2.23 -11.70 -6.75
N LYS A 320 3.43 -12.22 -6.46
CA LYS A 320 3.59 -13.30 -5.48
C LYS A 320 3.34 -12.78 -4.06
N ILE A 321 2.44 -13.42 -3.33
CA ILE A 321 2.19 -13.11 -1.91
C ILE A 321 3.01 -14.07 -1.04
N GLU A 322 3.90 -13.53 -0.21
CA GLU A 322 4.79 -14.31 0.65
C GLU A 322 4.57 -13.98 2.13
N SER A 323 4.55 -15.00 2.99
CA SER A 323 4.50 -14.78 4.44
C SER A 323 5.89 -14.39 4.96
N VAL A 324 5.97 -13.37 5.83
CA VAL A 324 7.24 -13.01 6.50
C VAL A 324 7.88 -14.20 7.23
N GLU A 325 7.07 -15.10 7.81
CA GLU A 325 7.58 -16.30 8.50
C GLU A 325 8.27 -17.28 7.52
N GLN A 326 7.81 -17.39 6.28
CA GLN A 326 8.45 -18.24 5.25
C GLN A 326 9.73 -17.61 4.69
N ALA A 327 9.81 -16.27 4.67
CA ALA A 327 11.02 -15.54 4.25
C ALA A 327 12.16 -15.64 5.27
N THR A 328 11.88 -15.92 6.55
CA THR A 328 12.90 -15.98 7.63
C THR A 328 13.91 -17.14 7.55
N ASN A 329 13.71 -18.13 6.67
CA ASN A 329 14.77 -19.12 6.36
C ASN A 329 15.82 -18.58 5.36
N LYS A 330 15.61 -17.39 4.80
CA LYS A 330 16.64 -16.61 4.10
C LYS A 330 17.11 -15.53 5.08
N GLU A 331 18.02 -15.90 5.99
CA GLU A 331 18.72 -14.94 6.86
C GLU A 331 19.57 -14.00 6.02
N ASN A 332 18.93 -12.96 5.53
CA ASN A 332 19.39 -11.58 5.50
C ASN A 332 18.04 -10.89 5.38
N TYR A 333 17.58 -10.08 6.34
CA TYR A 333 17.78 -8.64 6.22
C TYR A 333 16.75 -7.92 7.12
N LYS A 334 17.15 -6.80 7.75
CA LYS A 334 16.32 -6.01 8.67
C LYS A 334 16.54 -4.52 8.38
N VAL A 335 15.84 -3.97 7.41
CA VAL A 335 15.54 -2.54 7.42
C VAL A 335 14.52 -2.30 8.54
N LYS A 336 14.95 -1.58 9.58
CA LYS A 336 14.00 -0.93 10.49
C LYS A 336 13.29 0.17 9.71
N MET A 337 12.25 -0.19 8.97
CA MET A 337 11.29 0.79 8.47
C MET A 337 10.49 1.34 9.66
N ALA A 338 10.24 2.64 9.63
CA ALA A 338 9.25 3.23 10.53
C ALA A 338 7.89 2.54 10.25
N PRO A 339 7.05 2.28 11.26
CA PRO A 339 5.78 1.60 11.10
C PRO A 339 4.99 2.25 9.97
N GLU A 340 4.74 1.45 8.95
CA GLU A 340 4.10 1.88 7.72
C GLU A 340 2.69 2.36 8.03
N TYR A 341 2.34 3.45 7.37
CA TYR A 341 0.99 3.93 7.29
C TYR A 341 0.04 2.83 6.81
N PRO A 342 -1.22 2.81 7.24
CA PRO A 342 -2.12 1.73 6.89
C PRO A 342 -2.20 1.44 5.39
N ILE A 343 -2.18 2.47 4.52
CA ILE A 343 -2.09 2.30 3.06
C ILE A 343 -1.49 3.56 2.41
N GLU A 344 -0.18 3.74 2.51
CA GLU A 344 0.55 4.69 1.65
C GLU A 344 0.82 4.04 0.28
N PRO A 345 1.03 4.84 -0.79
CA PRO A 345 0.68 4.49 -2.16
C PRO A 345 1.43 3.27 -2.68
N LEU A 346 0.74 2.50 -3.52
CA LEU A 346 1.35 1.40 -4.26
C LEU A 346 2.55 1.87 -5.09
N SER A 347 2.68 3.15 -5.47
CA SER A 347 3.82 3.59 -6.27
C SER A 347 5.16 3.52 -5.50
N PRO A 348 6.12 2.69 -5.95
CA PRO A 348 7.43 2.57 -5.31
C PRO A 348 8.24 3.87 -5.43
N PHE A 349 8.09 4.59 -6.54
CA PHE A 349 8.73 5.90 -6.75
C PHE A 349 8.23 6.96 -5.80
N ARG A 350 6.99 6.83 -5.32
CA ARG A 350 6.43 7.75 -4.35
C ARG A 350 6.93 7.49 -2.94
N GLU A 351 7.05 6.23 -2.57
CA GLU A 351 7.70 5.85 -1.31
C GLU A 351 9.15 6.36 -1.29
N LEU A 352 9.89 6.12 -2.38
CA LEU A 352 11.24 6.63 -2.57
C LEU A 352 11.29 8.17 -2.48
N PHE A 353 10.39 8.87 -3.16
CA PHE A 353 10.29 10.33 -3.09
C PHE A 353 10.05 10.83 -1.65
N SER A 354 9.13 10.22 -0.91
CA SER A 354 8.83 10.58 0.48
C SER A 354 10.05 10.38 1.38
N GLN A 355 10.75 9.24 1.26
CA GLN A 355 11.98 8.97 2.00
C GLN A 355 13.08 10.01 1.68
N MET A 356 13.27 10.31 0.39
CA MET A 356 14.23 11.33 -0.06
C MET A 356 13.83 12.75 0.35
N LYS A 357 12.54 13.07 0.45
CA LYS A 357 12.05 14.37 0.94
C LYS A 357 12.33 14.53 2.44
N ALA A 358 12.14 13.47 3.23
CA ALA A 358 12.37 13.45 4.67
C ALA A 358 13.86 13.58 5.02
N GLN A 359 14.74 13.01 4.20
CA GLN A 359 16.18 13.22 4.30
C GLN A 359 16.55 14.57 3.69
N LYS A 360 17.00 15.51 4.53
CA LYS A 360 17.52 16.80 4.05
C LYS A 360 18.60 16.54 2.98
N TRP A 361 18.55 17.29 1.89
CA TRP A 361 19.50 17.24 0.75
C TRP A 361 20.94 17.32 1.25
N ASP A 362 21.54 16.18 1.54
CA ASP A 362 22.98 16.00 1.63
C ASP A 362 23.35 14.74 0.86
N LYS A 363 24.64 14.62 0.52
CA LYS A 363 25.26 13.71 -0.48
C LYS A 363 25.01 12.20 -0.32
N GLU A 364 24.05 11.77 0.52
CA GLU A 364 23.57 10.40 0.71
C GLU A 364 22.46 9.98 -0.30
N GLN A 365 22.30 10.71 -1.42
CA GLN A 365 21.34 10.36 -2.49
C GLN A 365 21.50 8.93 -3.01
N ILE A 366 22.74 8.40 -3.01
CA ILE A 366 23.06 7.04 -3.42
C ILE A 366 22.66 6.02 -2.33
N THR A 367 22.79 6.38 -1.06
CA THR A 367 22.53 5.49 0.10
C THR A 367 21.06 5.16 0.29
N SER A 368 20.15 6.04 -0.12
CA SER A 368 18.70 5.83 0.05
C SER A 368 18.07 5.02 -1.08
N MET A 369 18.60 5.12 -2.29
CA MET A 369 18.26 4.18 -3.37
C MET A 369 18.83 2.78 -3.09
N GLN A 370 20.02 2.70 -2.49
CA GLN A 370 20.64 1.47 -1.97
C GLN A 370 19.75 0.76 -0.92
N ALA A 371 19.14 1.51 -0.01
CA ALA A 371 18.24 0.99 1.02
C ALA A 371 16.84 0.59 0.50
N PHE A 372 16.36 1.24 -0.56
CA PHE A 372 15.07 0.93 -1.20
C PHE A 372 15.12 -0.36 -2.03
N SER A 373 16.31 -0.76 -2.49
CA SER A 373 16.46 -1.80 -3.51
C SER A 373 17.36 -2.97 -3.11
N THR A 374 17.97 -2.95 -1.92
CA THR A 374 18.94 -3.99 -1.54
C THR A 374 18.74 -4.46 -0.12
N GLU A 375 18.02 -5.56 -0.01
CA GLU A 375 18.19 -6.54 1.04
C GLU A 375 17.84 -7.93 0.40
N ALA A 376 18.63 -8.35 -0.62
CA ALA A 376 18.64 -9.73 -1.15
C ALA A 376 19.94 -10.09 -1.90
N SER A 377 21.04 -10.35 -1.19
CA SER A 377 22.13 -11.19 -1.72
C SER A 377 22.36 -12.39 -0.79
N GLY A 378 21.62 -13.47 -1.04
CA GLY A 378 21.77 -14.70 -0.28
C GLY A 378 20.97 -15.84 -0.91
N SER A 379 21.68 -16.69 -1.64
CA SER A 379 21.29 -18.03 -2.12
C SER A 379 20.30 -18.12 -3.29
N GLU A 380 20.77 -18.88 -4.29
CA GLU A 380 20.08 -19.60 -5.35
C GLU A 380 18.59 -19.90 -5.04
N GLY A 381 17.69 -19.33 -5.85
CA GLY A 381 16.28 -19.72 -5.89
C GLY A 381 15.31 -18.58 -5.61
N ASP A 382 14.92 -17.86 -6.66
CA ASP A 382 13.54 -17.57 -7.08
C ASP A 382 13.47 -16.30 -7.95
N PHE A 383 12.92 -16.47 -9.15
CA PHE A 383 12.51 -15.47 -10.15
C PHE A 383 12.68 -13.98 -9.78
N GLN A 384 13.86 -13.42 -10.05
CA GLN A 384 14.04 -11.97 -10.09
C GLN A 384 13.56 -11.47 -11.46
N SER A 385 12.36 -10.90 -11.53
CA SER A 385 11.86 -10.24 -12.74
C SER A 385 12.48 -8.84 -12.86
N TYR A 386 12.65 -8.34 -14.08
CA TYR A 386 13.18 -7.00 -14.34
C TYR A 386 12.14 -6.13 -15.03
N LEU A 387 12.17 -4.83 -14.73
CA LEU A 387 11.29 -3.81 -15.29
C LEU A 387 12.06 -2.93 -16.24
N VAL A 388 11.37 -2.45 -17.28
CA VAL A 388 11.85 -1.34 -18.11
C VAL A 388 11.15 -0.06 -17.67
N LEU A 389 11.93 0.97 -17.36
CA LEU A 389 11.49 2.30 -17.00
C LEU A 389 11.72 3.28 -18.16
N ASN A 390 10.86 4.28 -18.27
CA ASN A 390 10.99 5.35 -19.27
C ASN A 390 12.19 6.30 -19.00
N GLU A 391 12.68 6.34 -17.76
CA GLU A 391 13.75 7.22 -17.31
C GLU A 391 14.56 6.54 -16.19
N ASP A 392 15.81 6.96 -16.03
CA ASP A 392 16.69 6.49 -14.96
C ASP A 392 16.33 7.17 -13.62
N PRO A 393 15.87 6.41 -12.60
CA PRO A 393 15.58 6.98 -11.29
C PRO A 393 16.81 7.57 -10.58
N LEU A 394 18.03 7.19 -10.98
CA LEU A 394 19.28 7.77 -10.43
C LEU A 394 19.60 9.16 -10.99
N ASP A 395 19.11 9.47 -12.19
CA ASP A 395 19.31 10.77 -12.83
C ASP A 395 18.15 11.75 -12.56
N ALA A 396 16.99 11.23 -12.12
CA ALA A 396 15.81 12.02 -11.83
C ALA A 396 16.00 12.93 -10.61
N CYS A 397 15.55 14.18 -10.71
CA CYS A 397 15.44 15.02 -9.53
C CYS A 397 14.26 14.54 -8.65
N LYS A 398 14.21 14.96 -7.38
CA LYS A 398 13.15 14.51 -6.44
C LYS A 398 11.75 14.65 -7.07
N GLU A 399 11.44 15.78 -7.69
CA GLU A 399 10.11 16.05 -8.24
C GLU A 399 9.78 15.22 -9.50
N ASP A 400 10.81 14.75 -10.21
CA ASP A 400 10.70 13.99 -11.45
C ASP A 400 10.61 12.47 -11.21
N LEU A 401 10.98 11.98 -10.01
CA LEU A 401 10.80 10.56 -9.64
C LEU A 401 9.34 10.12 -9.81
N LEU A 402 8.40 11.01 -9.52
CA LEU A 402 6.97 10.75 -9.65
C LEU A 402 6.49 10.71 -11.11
N SER A 403 7.28 11.17 -12.08
CA SER A 403 6.96 11.05 -13.51
C SER A 403 7.53 9.80 -14.16
N ILE A 404 8.31 8.99 -13.43
CA ILE A 404 8.84 7.73 -13.94
C ILE A 404 7.69 6.74 -14.12
N GLN A 405 7.67 6.10 -15.29
CA GLN A 405 6.67 5.13 -15.69
C GLN A 405 7.32 3.76 -15.90
N VAL A 406 6.64 2.72 -15.41
CA VAL A 406 6.95 1.34 -15.75
C VAL A 406 6.39 1.07 -17.15
N LEU A 407 7.28 0.79 -18.10
CA LEU A 407 6.92 0.47 -19.48
C LEU A 407 6.53 -1.00 -19.67
N GLY A 408 6.99 -1.87 -18.78
CA GLY A 408 6.68 -3.30 -18.78
C GLY A 408 7.75 -4.13 -18.11
N LYS A 409 7.53 -5.45 -18.06
CA LYS A 409 8.52 -6.43 -17.59
C LYS A 409 9.33 -6.95 -18.78
N THR A 410 10.59 -7.31 -18.57
CA THR A 410 11.49 -7.80 -19.63
C THR A 410 11.02 -9.10 -20.29
N ASP A 411 10.24 -9.92 -19.58
CA ASP A 411 9.66 -11.17 -20.07
C ASP A 411 8.37 -10.98 -20.88
N THR A 412 7.65 -9.88 -20.70
CA THR A 412 6.38 -9.62 -21.39
C THR A 412 6.45 -8.54 -22.47
N ILE A 413 7.44 -7.65 -22.44
CA ILE A 413 7.49 -6.51 -23.37
C ILE A 413 7.77 -6.95 -24.81
N GLU A 414 6.84 -6.66 -25.74
CA GLU A 414 6.91 -7.09 -27.15
C GLU A 414 7.57 -6.05 -28.09
N GLY A 415 7.83 -4.84 -27.60
CA GLY A 415 8.48 -3.76 -28.33
C GLY A 415 8.14 -2.41 -27.72
N ILE A 416 9.09 -1.47 -27.74
CA ILE A 416 8.91 -0.12 -27.20
C ILE A 416 8.92 0.86 -28.37
N SER A 417 7.83 1.62 -28.53
CA SER A 417 7.63 2.58 -29.62
C SER A 417 8.24 3.94 -29.33
#